data_AF-A0A4Q5TQX5-F1
#
_entry.id   AF-A0A4Q5TQX5-F1
#
_cell.length_a   1.000
_cell.length_b   1.000
_cell.length_c   1.000
_cell.angle_alpha   90.00
_cell.angle_beta   90.00
_cell.angle_gamma   90.00
#
_symmetry.space_group_name_H-M   'P 1'
#
loop_
_entity.id
_entity.type
_entity.pdbx_description
1 polymer ?
#
loop_
_entity_poly.entity_id
_entity_poly.type
_entity_poly.pdbx_seq_one_letter_code
_entity_poly.pdbx_strand_id
1 'polypeptide(L)'
;LEPALEEFAADPYELMITTEMMKKMQDAIDGLPPRCKMIFKLVREDGLRYREVSEVLNISINTIDAQMAIAVKRICLALDIARKGRQVHFNGSPEKKVEKS
;
A
#
# COMPACT_ATOMS: atom_id res chain seq x y z
N LEU A 1 19.94 40.77 -14.91
CA LEU A 1 20.11 39.58 -15.76
C LEU A 1 19.43 38.45 -15.01
N GLU A 2 18.32 37.92 -15.54
CA GLU A 2 17.64 36.77 -14.95
C GLU A 2 18.51 35.52 -15.18
N PRO A 3 18.95 34.80 -14.12
CA PRO A 3 19.48 33.46 -14.28
C PRO A 3 18.30 32.52 -14.57
N ALA A 4 17.83 32.53 -15.82
CA ALA A 4 16.80 31.65 -16.31
C ALA A 4 17.44 30.37 -16.86
N LEU A 5 16.93 29.21 -16.42
CA LEU A 5 17.07 27.88 -17.03
C LEU A 5 18.26 26.99 -16.62
N GLU A 6 18.69 27.01 -15.36
CA GLU A 6 19.47 25.91 -14.77
C GLU A 6 18.78 25.31 -13.53
N GLU A 7 17.45 25.27 -13.51
CA GLU A 7 16.70 24.59 -12.44
C GLU A 7 16.46 23.11 -12.79
N PHE A 8 17.24 22.24 -12.16
CA PHE A 8 16.93 20.82 -11.87
C PHE A 8 16.46 19.94 -13.04
N ALA A 9 17.18 19.95 -14.17
CA ALA A 9 17.08 18.81 -15.09
C ALA A 9 17.79 17.62 -14.44
N ALA A 10 17.04 16.75 -13.75
CA ALA A 10 17.56 15.48 -13.27
C ALA A 10 18.25 14.74 -14.42
N ASP A 11 19.37 14.08 -14.15
CA ASP A 11 20.14 13.33 -15.14
C ASP A 11 19.20 12.37 -15.91
N PRO A 12 19.22 12.34 -17.26
CA PRO A 12 18.41 11.39 -18.03
C PRO A 12 18.47 9.94 -17.54
N TYR A 13 19.62 9.51 -17.00
CA TYR A 13 19.75 8.19 -16.38
C TYR A 13 18.97 8.08 -15.07
N GLU A 14 19.03 9.09 -14.21
CA GLU A 14 18.21 9.17 -12.99
C GLU A 14 16.71 9.21 -13.31
N LEU A 15 16.31 9.96 -14.34
CA LEU A 15 14.92 10.00 -14.83
C LEU A 15 14.45 8.62 -15.31
N MET A 16 15.30 7.89 -16.02
CA MET A 16 14.99 6.54 -16.48
C MET A 16 14.82 5.57 -15.29
N ILE A 17 15.77 5.55 -14.34
CA ILE A 17 15.68 4.71 -13.14
C ILE A 17 14.42 5.01 -12.34
N THR A 18 14.14 6.29 -12.09
CA THR A 18 12.96 6.71 -11.31
C THR A 18 11.67 6.30 -11.99
N THR A 19 11.56 6.52 -13.31
CA THR A 19 10.39 6.12 -14.10
C THR A 19 10.18 4.60 -14.08
N GLU A 20 11.24 3.82 -14.23
CA GLU A 20 11.16 2.35 -14.17
C GLU A 20 10.72 1.86 -12.78
N MET A 21 11.24 2.46 -11.71
CA MET A 21 10.86 2.12 -10.33
C MET A 21 9.40 2.48 -10.05
N MET A 22 8.94 3.65 -10.48
CA MET A 22 7.54 4.06 -10.35
C MET A 22 6.62 3.11 -11.10
N LYS A 23 6.99 2.71 -12.32
CA LYS A 23 6.23 1.74 -13.11
C LYS A 23 6.10 0.40 -12.40
N LYS A 24 7.21 -0.16 -11.88
CA LYS A 24 7.18 -1.41 -11.10
C LYS A 24 6.29 -1.30 -9.86
N MET A 25 6.34 -0.17 -9.17
CA MET A 25 5.47 0.08 -8.02
C MET A 25 3.99 0.12 -8.42
N GLN A 26 3.68 0.80 -9.51
CA GLN A 26 2.32 0.88 -10.05
C GLN A 26 1.80 -0.51 -10.47
N ASP A 27 2.61 -1.28 -11.21
CA ASP A 27 2.28 -2.64 -11.62
C ASP A 27 2.04 -3.56 -10.39
N ALA A 28 2.84 -3.40 -9.33
CA ALA A 28 2.67 -4.14 -8.08
C ALA A 28 1.36 -3.79 -7.36
N ILE A 29 0.98 -2.51 -7.33
CA ILE A 29 -0.31 -2.05 -6.78
C ILE A 29 -1.46 -2.54 -7.66
N ASP A 30 -1.27 -2.56 -8.98
CA ASP A 30 -2.27 -2.99 -9.93
C ASP A 30 -2.55 -4.50 -9.89
N GLY A 31 -1.54 -5.29 -9.54
CA GLY A 31 -1.66 -6.72 -9.26
C GLY A 31 -2.29 -7.07 -7.91
N LEU A 32 -2.69 -6.10 -7.09
CA LEU A 32 -3.39 -6.36 -5.84
C LEU A 32 -4.83 -6.84 -6.08
N PRO A 33 -5.36 -7.74 -5.22
CA PRO A 33 -6.78 -8.08 -5.24
C PRO A 33 -7.65 -6.82 -5.08
N PRO A 34 -8.84 -6.74 -5.72
CA PRO A 34 -9.63 -5.51 -5.81
C PRO A 34 -9.91 -4.85 -4.45
N ARG A 35 -10.28 -5.64 -3.44
CA ARG A 35 -10.53 -5.15 -2.08
C ARG A 35 -9.25 -4.69 -1.37
N CYS A 36 -8.13 -5.42 -1.50
CA CYS A 36 -6.84 -4.99 -0.95
C CYS A 36 -6.41 -3.66 -1.57
N LYS A 37 -6.53 -3.54 -2.90
CA LYS A 37 -6.16 -2.37 -3.68
C LYS A 37 -6.93 -1.13 -3.24
N MET A 38 -8.26 -1.27 -3.13
CA MET A 38 -9.14 -0.19 -2.69
C MET A 38 -8.74 0.32 -1.29
N ILE A 39 -8.59 -0.59 -0.33
CA ILE A 39 -8.21 -0.23 1.05
C ILE A 39 -6.83 0.42 1.07
N PHE A 40 -5.87 -0.11 0.32
CA PHE A 40 -4.53 0.45 0.23
C PHE A 40 -4.53 1.87 -0.32
N LYS A 41 -5.28 2.14 -1.39
CA LYS A 41 -5.42 3.48 -1.99
C LYS A 41 -6.04 4.47 -1.01
N LEU A 42 -7.16 4.12 -0.39
CA LEU A 42 -7.82 4.97 0.60
C LEU A 42 -6.87 5.35 1.76
N VAL A 43 -6.05 4.41 2.22
CA VAL A 43 -5.11 4.65 3.32
C VAL A 43 -3.85 5.41 2.89
N ARG A 44 -3.29 5.11 1.70
CA ARG A 44 -1.95 5.59 1.29
C ARG A 44 -1.99 6.73 0.29
N GLU A 45 -2.93 6.71 -0.65
CA GLU A 45 -3.12 7.77 -1.65
C GLU A 45 -4.02 8.88 -1.07
N ASP A 46 -5.18 8.49 -0.51
CA ASP A 46 -6.15 9.46 0.02
C ASP A 46 -5.87 9.87 1.48
N GLY A 47 -4.92 9.19 2.15
CA GLY A 47 -4.48 9.52 3.50
C GLY A 47 -5.51 9.28 4.60
N LEU A 48 -6.56 8.49 4.32
CA LEU A 48 -7.62 8.21 5.29
C LEU A 48 -7.11 7.33 6.44
N ARG A 49 -7.59 7.62 7.65
CA ARG A 49 -7.35 6.79 8.82
C ARG A 49 -8.20 5.53 8.74
N TYR A 50 -7.77 4.46 9.42
CA TYR A 50 -8.48 3.18 9.38
C TYR A 50 -9.93 3.27 9.87
N ARG A 51 -10.22 4.19 10.79
CA ARG A 51 -11.60 4.46 11.24
C ARG A 51 -12.47 5.01 10.11
N GLU A 52 -11.95 5.98 9.36
CA GLU A 52 -12.67 6.59 8.23
C GLU A 52 -12.91 5.55 7.13
N VAL A 53 -11.92 4.73 6.82
CA VAL A 53 -12.06 3.62 5.87
C VAL A 53 -13.06 2.55 6.35
N SER A 54 -13.07 2.26 7.65
CA SER A 54 -14.02 1.34 8.28
C SER A 54 -15.45 1.83 8.12
N GLU A 55 -15.69 3.13 8.32
CA GLU A 55 -16.99 3.78 8.15
C GLU A 55 -17.42 3.83 6.68
N VAL A 56 -16.51 4.21 5.77
CA VAL A 56 -16.78 4.31 4.33
C VAL A 56 -17.11 2.96 3.70
N LEU A 57 -16.36 1.91 4.07
CA LEU A 57 -16.54 0.57 3.50
C LEU A 57 -17.44 -0.35 4.32
N ASN A 58 -17.87 0.10 5.50
CA ASN A 58 -18.65 -0.67 6.48
C ASN A 58 -18.02 -2.04 6.79
N ILE A 59 -16.70 -2.03 7.06
CA ILE A 59 -15.92 -3.22 7.44
C ILE A 59 -15.15 -2.96 8.72
N SER A 60 -14.78 -4.01 9.45
CA SER A 60 -14.02 -3.84 10.69
C SER A 60 -12.60 -3.33 10.44
N ILE A 61 -12.04 -2.60 11.41
CA ILE A 61 -10.63 -2.17 11.40
C ILE A 61 -9.68 -3.38 11.29
N ASN A 62 -10.01 -4.50 11.96
CA ASN A 62 -9.23 -5.75 11.85
C ASN A 62 -9.19 -6.29 10.41
N THR A 63 -10.30 -6.15 9.67
CA THR A 63 -10.34 -6.50 8.25
C THR A 63 -9.42 -5.58 7.45
N ILE A 64 -9.41 -4.28 7.74
CA ILE A 64 -8.50 -3.32 7.10
C ILE A 64 -7.03 -3.70 7.37
N ASP A 65 -6.67 -4.00 8.62
CA ASP A 65 -5.33 -4.46 8.99
C ASP A 65 -4.88 -5.70 8.22
N ALA A 66 -5.74 -6.72 8.16
CA ALA A 66 -5.44 -7.95 7.42
C ALA A 66 -5.24 -7.67 5.92
N GLN A 67 -6.10 -6.84 5.32
CA GLN A 67 -6.01 -6.47 3.91
C GLN A 67 -4.76 -5.62 3.62
N MET A 68 -4.38 -4.72 4.53
CA MET A 68 -3.15 -3.94 4.44
C MET A 68 -1.89 -4.82 4.55
N ALA A 69 -1.89 -5.81 5.46
CA ALA A 69 -0.78 -6.76 5.57
C ALA A 69 -0.60 -7.58 4.29
N ILE A 70 -1.70 -8.05 3.69
CA ILE A 70 -1.68 -8.76 2.40
C ILE A 70 -1.16 -7.84 1.30
N ALA A 71 -1.66 -6.60 1.21
CA ALA A 71 -1.22 -5.63 0.21
C ALA A 71 0.29 -5.38 0.29
N VAL A 72 0.80 -5.06 1.48
CA VAL A 72 2.23 -4.80 1.70
C VAL A 72 3.07 -6.03 1.37
N LYS A 73 2.64 -7.23 1.77
CA LYS A 73 3.36 -8.47 1.44
C LYS A 73 3.46 -8.69 -0.07
N ARG A 74 2.37 -8.47 -0.80
CA ARG A 74 2.34 -8.65 -2.26
C ARG A 74 3.21 -7.60 -2.97
N ILE A 75 3.16 -6.35 -2.53
CA ILE A 75 4.02 -5.28 -3.07
C ILE A 75 5.50 -5.60 -2.82
N CYS A 76 5.87 -5.99 -1.60
CA CYS A 76 7.26 -6.36 -1.29
C CYS A 76 7.75 -7.53 -2.15
N LEU A 77 6.89 -8.54 -2.39
CA LEU A 77 7.21 -9.66 -3.25
C LEU A 77 7.39 -9.23 -4.72
N ALA A 78 6.49 -8.40 -5.24
CA ALA A 78 6.55 -7.92 -6.62
C ALA A 78 7.76 -7.01 -6.91
N LEU A 79 8.28 -6.35 -5.86
CA LEU A 79 9.47 -5.50 -5.94
C LEU A 79 10.77 -6.21 -5.51
N ASP A 80 10.72 -7.52 -5.25
CA ASP A 80 11.85 -8.32 -4.76
C ASP A 80 12.56 -7.73 -3.52
N ILE A 81 11.81 -7.03 -2.68
CA ILE A 81 12.33 -6.44 -1.45
C ILE A 81 12.39 -7.53 -0.38
N ALA A 82 13.53 -8.22 -0.29
CA ALA A 82 13.79 -9.21 0.72
C ALA A 82 13.83 -8.57 2.12
N ARG A 83 12.83 -8.86 2.96
CA ARG A 83 12.83 -8.46 4.37
C ARG A 83 13.89 -9.26 5.14
N LYS A 84 15.04 -8.64 5.43
CA LYS A 84 15.97 -9.12 6.46
C LYS A 84 15.26 -9.01 7.82
N GLY A 85 14.72 -10.13 8.31
CA GLY A 85 14.25 -10.32 9.70
C GLY A 85 13.15 -9.37 10.21
N ARG A 86 11.89 -9.78 10.13
CA ARG A 86 10.87 -9.43 11.14
C ARG A 86 9.69 -10.39 11.07
N GLN A 87 9.64 -11.29 12.04
CA GLN A 87 8.53 -12.17 12.33
C GLN A 87 7.43 -11.30 12.96
N VAL A 88 6.38 -10.99 12.21
CA VAL A 88 5.21 -10.29 12.75
C VAL A 88 4.24 -11.37 13.23
N HIS A 89 4.35 -11.75 14.50
CA HIS A 89 3.29 -12.51 15.16
C HIS A 89 2.07 -11.60 15.30
N PHE A 90 1.01 -11.88 14.55
CA PHE A 90 -0.31 -11.32 14.80
C PHE A 90 -1.23 -12.42 15.33
N ASN A 91 -1.44 -12.40 16.65
CA ASN A 91 -2.50 -13.17 17.30
C ASN A 91 -3.84 -12.46 17.07
N GLY A 92 -4.62 -12.97 16.13
CA GLY A 92 -6.05 -12.66 16.04
C GLY A 92 -6.84 -13.60 16.95
N SER A 93 -7.23 -13.11 18.13
CA SER A 93 -8.12 -13.79 19.10
C SER A 93 -9.58 -13.86 18.61
N PRO A 94 -10.43 -14.70 19.23
CA PRO A 94 -11.38 -15.57 18.54
C PRO A 94 -12.69 -14.89 18.15
N GLU A 95 -13.27 -15.40 17.07
CA GLU A 95 -14.63 -15.15 16.61
C GLU A 95 -15.63 -15.45 17.74
N LYS A 96 -16.34 -14.42 18.24
CA LYS A 96 -17.56 -14.64 19.01
C LYS A 96 -18.69 -14.91 18.02
N LYS A 97 -19.26 -16.12 18.13
CA LYS A 97 -20.49 -16.57 17.47
C LYS A 97 -21.58 -15.50 17.57
N VAL A 98 -22.13 -15.13 16.42
CA VAL A 98 -23.45 -14.47 16.36
C VAL A 98 -24.47 -15.59 16.21
N GLU A 99 -25.07 -15.96 17.32
CA GLU A 99 -26.31 -16.73 17.37
C GLU A 99 -27.42 -15.82 16.82
N LYS A 100 -28.05 -16.21 15.72
CA LYS A 100 -29.29 -15.59 15.24
C LYS A 100 -30.46 -16.47 15.64
N SER A 101 -31.50 -15.77 16.11
CA SER A 101 -32.80 -16.20 16.65
C SER A 101 -33.56 -17.23 15.83
#